data_AF-A0A4V6NSB8-F1
#
_entry.id   AF-A0A4V6NSB8-F1
#
_cell.length_a   1.000
_cell.length_b   1.000
_cell.length_c   1.000
_cell.angle_alpha   90.00
_cell.angle_beta   90.00
_cell.angle_gamma   90.00
#
_symmetry.space_group_name_H-M   'P 1'
#
loop_
_entity.id
_entity.type
_entity.pdbx_description
1 polymer ?
#
loop_
_entity_poly.entity_id
_entity_poly.type
_entity_poly.pdbx_seq_one_letter_code
_entity_poly.pdbx_strand_id
1 'polypeptide(L)'
;MNGRDLAIEIATAGDAAWFAKAADRRLRIRNMVPGEFADVTGAPPVGMAWRTIVLEAQPGARSRQIIALPIGTALGSFDDEALFALFLQAAPAGARDVIARLRKLKIPDPTAPQTIAGD
;
A
#
# COMPACT_ATOMS: atom_id res chain seq x y z
N MET A 1 24.60 -10.29 4.47
CA MET A 1 23.22 -9.94 4.07
C MET A 1 22.47 -11.25 3.87
N ASN A 2 21.39 -11.47 4.61
CA ASN A 2 20.62 -12.71 4.45
C ASN A 2 19.64 -12.59 3.26
N GLY A 3 19.08 -13.71 2.78
CA GLY A 3 18.17 -13.69 1.61
C GLY A 3 16.90 -12.84 1.81
N ARG A 4 16.47 -12.66 3.06
CA ARG A 4 15.32 -11.82 3.42
C ARG A 4 15.65 -10.33 3.30
N ASP A 5 16.82 -9.90 3.76
CA ASP A 5 17.26 -8.51 3.63
C ASP A 5 17.30 -8.11 2.15
N LEU A 6 17.83 -9.00 1.30
CA LEU A 6 17.85 -8.81 -0.15
C LEU A 6 16.43 -8.71 -0.75
N ALA A 7 15.50 -9.58 -0.33
CA ALA A 7 14.11 -9.52 -0.79
C ALA A 7 13.42 -8.19 -0.40
N ILE A 8 13.67 -7.71 0.83
CA ILE A 8 13.16 -6.42 1.31
C ILE A 8 13.77 -5.26 0.52
N GLU A 9 15.06 -5.31 0.21
CA GLU A 9 15.76 -4.29 -0.59
C GLU A 9 15.19 -4.22 -2.01
N ILE A 10 15.03 -5.36 -2.68
CA ILE A 10 14.42 -5.47 -4.01
C ILE A 10 13.00 -4.89 -4.00
N ALA A 11 12.18 -5.28 -3.01
CA ALA A 11 10.84 -4.74 -2.84
C ALA A 11 10.86 -3.22 -2.64
N THR A 12 11.77 -2.71 -1.81
CA THR A 12 11.91 -1.28 -1.50
C THR A 12 12.30 -0.47 -2.73
N ALA A 13 13.32 -0.90 -3.46
CA ALA A 13 13.79 -0.24 -4.67
C ALA A 13 12.71 -0.26 -5.76
N GLY A 14 12.04 -1.42 -5.92
CA GLY A 14 10.94 -1.57 -6.87
C GLY A 14 9.74 -0.67 -6.54
N ASP A 15 9.40 -0.51 -5.26
CA ASP A 15 8.32 0.38 -4.80
C ASP A 15 8.68 1.85 -5.01
N ALA A 16 9.89 2.25 -4.63
CA ALA A 16 10.38 3.61 -4.84
C ALA A 16 10.36 4.01 -6.31
N ALA A 17 10.88 3.14 -7.19
CA ALA A 17 10.94 3.39 -8.63
C ALA A 17 9.55 3.49 -9.27
N TRP A 18 8.55 2.78 -8.72
CA TRP A 18 7.18 2.87 -9.22
C TRP A 18 6.50 4.17 -8.80
N PHE A 19 6.57 4.55 -7.51
CA PHE A 19 5.99 5.81 -7.03
C PHE A 19 6.65 7.05 -7.64
N ALA A 20 7.96 6.99 -7.93
CA ALA A 20 8.64 8.06 -8.66
C ALA A 20 8.09 8.29 -10.08
N LYS A 21 7.55 7.25 -10.73
CA LYS A 21 6.94 7.33 -12.07
C LYS A 21 5.45 7.64 -12.02
N ALA A 22 4.77 7.23 -10.95
CA ALA A 22 3.33 7.39 -10.74
C ALA A 22 3.08 8.40 -9.61
N ALA A 23 3.51 9.64 -9.81
CA ALA A 23 3.56 10.67 -8.77
C ALA A 23 2.19 11.10 -8.23
N ASP A 24 1.11 10.83 -8.98
CA ASP A 24 -0.29 11.06 -8.60
C ASP A 24 -0.86 9.91 -7.76
N ARG A 25 -0.21 8.75 -7.74
CA ARG A 25 -0.65 7.54 -7.03
C ARG A 25 -0.10 7.50 -5.62
N ARG A 26 -0.93 7.08 -4.67
CA ARG A 26 -0.56 6.82 -3.27
C ARG A 26 -0.54 5.34 -2.93
N LEU A 27 -1.17 4.52 -3.77
CA LEU A 27 -1.24 3.08 -3.59
C LEU A 27 -0.74 2.35 -4.84
N ARG A 28 -0.13 1.20 -4.57
CA ARG A 28 0.32 0.24 -5.58
C ARG A 28 -0.10 -1.15 -5.16
N ILE A 29 -0.41 -1.99 -6.13
CA ILE A 29 -0.44 -3.45 -5.93
C ILE A 29 0.56 -4.13 -6.86
N ARG A 30 1.22 -5.17 -6.36
CA ARG A 30 2.18 -5.98 -7.14
C ARG A 30 2.19 -7.43 -6.68
N ASN A 31 2.89 -8.28 -7.43
CA ASN A 31 3.27 -9.59 -6.91
C ASN A 31 4.12 -9.44 -5.64
N MET A 32 3.89 -10.32 -4.68
CA MET A 32 4.74 -10.42 -3.51
C MET A 32 6.15 -10.84 -3.94
N VAL A 33 7.18 -10.19 -3.40
CA VAL A 33 8.56 -10.66 -3.59
C VAL A 33 8.78 -11.86 -2.65
N PRO A 34 9.27 -13.01 -3.14
CA PRO A 34 9.56 -14.16 -2.28
C PRO A 34 10.51 -13.79 -1.15
N GLY A 35 10.15 -14.13 0.10
CA GLY A 35 10.94 -13.81 1.30
C GLY A 35 10.74 -12.41 1.87
N GLU A 36 9.90 -11.58 1.26
CA GLU A 36 9.57 -10.22 1.74
C GLU A 36 8.92 -10.23 3.13
N PHE A 37 7.98 -11.14 3.37
CA PHE A 37 7.22 -11.26 4.62
C PHE A 37 7.71 -12.48 5.43
N ALA A 38 7.94 -12.31 6.73
CA ALA A 38 8.51 -13.37 7.59
C ALA A 38 7.44 -14.37 8.04
N ASP A 39 6.22 -13.86 8.18
CA ASP A 39 4.99 -14.53 8.58
C ASP A 39 4.34 -15.33 7.45
N VAL A 40 4.87 -15.23 6.23
CA VAL A 40 4.33 -15.89 5.04
C VAL A 40 5.22 -17.08 4.70
N THR A 41 4.89 -18.22 5.30
CA THR A 41 5.65 -19.47 5.16
C THR A 41 5.01 -20.47 4.20
N GLY A 42 3.79 -20.17 3.70
CA GLY A 42 2.99 -21.08 2.88
C GLY A 42 2.67 -20.55 1.48
N ALA A 43 2.33 -21.49 0.60
CA ALA A 43 1.75 -21.16 -0.71
C ALA A 43 0.42 -20.42 -0.54
N PRO A 44 0.03 -19.56 -1.50
CA PRO A 44 -1.30 -18.99 -1.50
C PRO A 44 -2.36 -20.09 -1.65
N PRO A 45 -3.62 -19.85 -1.23
CA PRO A 45 -4.72 -20.77 -1.47
C PRO A 45 -4.86 -21.14 -2.95
N VAL A 46 -5.48 -22.29 -3.25
CA VAL A 46 -5.71 -22.75 -4.63
C VAL A 46 -6.45 -21.69 -5.44
N GLY A 47 -5.95 -21.37 -6.64
CA GLY A 47 -6.51 -20.34 -7.51
C GLY A 47 -6.16 -18.90 -7.11
N MET A 48 -5.40 -18.70 -6.04
CA MET A 48 -4.95 -17.40 -5.54
C MET A 48 -3.44 -17.22 -5.73
N ALA A 49 -2.99 -15.97 -5.66
CA ALA A 49 -1.59 -15.57 -5.64
C ALA A 49 -1.37 -14.53 -4.54
N TRP A 50 -0.21 -14.62 -3.87
CA TRP A 50 0.21 -13.60 -2.91
C TRP A 50 0.55 -12.30 -3.63
N ARG A 51 -0.13 -11.23 -3.25
CA ARG A 51 0.11 -9.87 -3.71
C ARG A 51 0.50 -8.98 -2.54
N THR A 52 1.17 -7.89 -2.86
CA THR A 52 1.54 -6.87 -1.90
C THR A 52 0.84 -5.58 -2.27
N ILE A 53 0.07 -5.03 -1.34
CA ILE A 53 -0.45 -3.67 -1.42
C ILE A 53 0.52 -2.76 -0.69
N VAL A 54 0.93 -1.68 -1.35
CA VAL A 54 1.89 -0.70 -0.84
C VAL A 54 1.19 0.64 -0.75
N LEU A 55 1.21 1.24 0.43
CA LEU A 55 0.72 2.59 0.69
C LEU A 55 1.92 3.51 0.92
N GLU A 56 2.03 4.60 0.15
CA GLU A 56 2.99 5.67 0.40
C GLU A 56 2.30 6.85 1.11
N ALA A 57 2.49 6.94 2.43
CA ALA A 57 1.89 8.00 3.24
C ALA A 57 2.49 9.37 2.89
N GLN A 58 3.81 9.39 2.74
CA GLN A 58 4.67 10.50 2.30
C GLN A 58 5.86 9.93 1.52
N PRO A 59 6.55 10.72 0.66
CA PRO A 59 7.70 10.23 -0.10
C PRO A 59 8.72 9.51 0.79
N GLY A 60 8.96 8.23 0.51
CA GLY A 60 9.89 7.39 1.28
C GLY A 60 9.29 6.71 2.53
N ALA A 61 8.13 7.14 3.02
CA ALA A 61 7.40 6.50 4.11
C ALA A 61 6.31 5.56 3.57
N ARG A 62 6.64 4.26 3.51
CA ARG A 62 5.80 3.23 2.88
C ARG A 62 5.41 2.12 3.84
N SER A 63 4.16 1.69 3.77
CA SER A 63 3.65 0.50 4.45
C SER A 63 3.31 -0.57 3.41
N ARG A 64 3.56 -1.84 3.73
CA ARG A 64 3.25 -2.98 2.87
C ARG A 64 2.38 -3.97 3.62
N GLN A 65 1.38 -4.49 2.93
CA GLN A 65 0.54 -5.57 3.42
C GLN A 65 0.44 -6.66 2.38
N ILE A 66 0.42 -7.91 2.86
CA ILE A 66 0.18 -9.07 2.01
C ILE A 66 -1.32 -9.37 1.92
N ILE A 67 -1.76 -9.78 0.73
CA ILE A 67 -3.12 -10.23 0.46
C ILE A 67 -3.09 -11.39 -0.54
N ALA A 68 -3.99 -12.37 -0.38
CA ALA A 68 -4.24 -13.37 -1.41
C ALA A 68 -5.34 -12.86 -2.35
N LEU A 69 -5.05 -12.81 -3.65
CA LEU A 69 -6.03 -12.44 -4.68
C LEU A 69 -6.07 -13.51 -5.78
N PRO A 70 -7.19 -13.66 -6.52
CA PRO A 70 -7.25 -14.59 -7.64
C PRO A 70 -6.09 -14.41 -8.62
N ILE A 71 -5.59 -15.51 -9.19
CA ILE A 71 -4.43 -15.48 -10.12
C ILE A 71 -4.72 -14.57 -11.32
N GLY A 72 -5.95 -14.59 -11.84
CA GLY A 72 -6.41 -13.80 -12.97
C GLY A 72 -6.73 -12.33 -12.66
N THR A 73 -6.52 -11.84 -11.44
CA THR A 73 -6.79 -10.45 -11.09
C THR A 73 -5.89 -9.50 -11.90
N ALA A 74 -6.52 -8.60 -12.67
CA ALA A 74 -5.84 -7.55 -13.44
C ALA A 74 -5.33 -6.44 -12.51
N LEU A 75 -4.13 -6.61 -11.94
CA LEU A 75 -3.56 -5.68 -10.97
C LEU A 75 -3.51 -4.21 -11.42
N GLY A 76 -3.37 -3.95 -12.72
CA GLY A 76 -3.30 -2.60 -13.29
C GLY A 76 -4.66 -1.89 -13.39
N SER A 77 -5.77 -2.57 -13.16
CA SER A 77 -7.11 -1.97 -13.26
C SER A 77 -7.58 -1.29 -11.97
N PHE A 78 -6.84 -1.43 -10.86
CA PHE A 78 -7.24 -0.81 -9.60
C PHE A 78 -6.82 0.65 -9.53
N ASP A 79 -7.78 1.51 -9.22
CA ASP A 79 -7.53 2.87 -8.74
C ASP A 79 -7.15 2.88 -7.26
N ASP A 80 -6.81 4.06 -6.75
CA ASP A 80 -6.37 4.21 -5.36
C ASP A 80 -7.51 3.98 -4.35
N GLU A 81 -8.76 4.24 -4.72
CA GLU A 81 -9.89 4.00 -3.83
C GLU A 81 -10.10 2.49 -3.59
N ALA A 82 -10.11 1.71 -4.67
CA ALA A 82 -10.23 0.26 -4.60
C ALA A 82 -9.01 -0.38 -3.90
N LEU A 83 -7.79 0.11 -4.18
CA LEU A 83 -6.59 -0.36 -3.47
C LEU A 83 -6.63 -0.03 -1.98
N PHE A 84 -7.16 1.13 -1.60
CA PHE A 84 -7.28 1.51 -0.20
C PHE A 84 -8.29 0.62 0.52
N ALA A 85 -9.43 0.32 -0.11
CA ALA A 85 -10.40 -0.61 0.45
C ALA A 85 -9.78 -2.00 0.69
N LEU A 86 -9.00 -2.52 -0.27
CA LEU A 86 -8.28 -3.78 -0.10
C LEU A 86 -7.22 -3.70 1.01
N PHE A 87 -6.49 -2.58 1.11
CA PHE A 87 -5.52 -2.35 2.18
C PHE A 87 -6.15 -2.36 3.57
N LEU A 88 -7.38 -1.84 3.71
CA LEU A 88 -8.14 -1.88 4.96
C LEU A 88 -8.66 -3.29 5.30
N GLN A 89 -9.00 -4.09 4.29
CA GLN A 89 -9.45 -5.46 4.48
C GLN A 89 -8.32 -6.38 4.96
N ALA A 90 -7.11 -6.19 4.43
CA ALA A 90 -5.92 -6.93 4.82
C ALA A 90 -5.39 -6.53 6.21
N ALA A 91 -5.78 -5.35 6.72
CA ALA A 91 -5.37 -4.90 8.04
C ALA A 91 -5.98 -5.78 9.16
N PRO A 92 -5.20 -6.17 10.19
CA PRO A 92 -5.73 -6.86 11.37
C PRO A 92 -6.88 -6.05 11.97
N ALA A 93 -7.89 -6.73 12.54
CA ALA A 93 -9.11 -6.07 13.03
C ALA A 93 -8.85 -4.86 13.95
N GLY A 94 -7.76 -4.85 14.73
CA GLY A 94 -7.35 -3.74 15.61
C GLY A 94 -6.63 -2.56 14.94
N ALA A 95 -6.21 -2.65 13.68
CA ALA A 95 -5.50 -1.57 12.96
C ALA A 95 -6.44 -0.60 12.24
N ARG A 96 -7.72 -0.96 12.09
CA ARG A 96 -8.74 -0.17 11.38
C ARG A 96 -8.97 1.21 12.03
N ASP A 97 -8.91 1.29 13.36
CA ASP A 97 -9.14 2.52 14.11
C ASP A 97 -8.01 3.55 13.97
N VAL A 98 -6.76 3.08 13.83
CA VAL A 98 -5.59 3.94 13.57
C VAL A 98 -5.65 4.52 12.15
N ILE A 99 -6.10 3.72 11.18
CA ILE A 99 -6.22 4.16 9.79
C ILE A 99 -7.41 5.12 9.61
N ALA A 100 -8.52 4.92 10.33
CA ALA A 100 -9.63 5.88 10.38
C ALA A 100 -9.20 7.26 10.92
N ARG A 101 -8.24 7.30 11.85
CA ARG A 101 -7.63 8.57 12.33
C ARG A 101 -6.78 9.26 11.26
N LEU A 102 -6.03 8.52 10.44
CA LEU A 102 -5.26 9.10 9.34
C LEU A 102 -6.16 9.75 8.26
N ARG A 103 -7.37 9.22 8.04
CA ARG A 103 -8.38 9.82 7.15
C ARG A 103 -8.83 11.22 7.62
N LYS A 104 -8.92 11.44 8.94
CA LYS A 104 -9.31 12.73 9.52
C LYS A 104 -8.20 13.79 9.44
N LEU A 105 -6.94 13.36 9.39
CA LEU A 105 -5.79 14.26 9.36
C LEU A 105 -5.44 14.76 7.96
N LYS A 106 -6.00 14.17 6.89
CA LYS A 106 -5.59 14.42 5.50
C LYS A 106 -6.66 15.06 4.61
N ILE A 107 -7.83 15.42 5.15
CA ILE A 107 -8.82 16.22 4.42
C ILE A 107 -8.61 17.68 4.84
N PRO A 108 -7.90 18.53 4.08
CA PRO A 108 -8.18 19.95 4.14
C PRO A 108 -9.62 20.12 3.68
N ASP A 109 -10.43 20.68 4.55
CA ASP A 109 -11.82 21.01 4.26
C ASP A 109 -11.87 21.95 3.04
N PRO A 110 -12.45 21.55 1.89
CA PRO A 110 -12.59 22.42 0.73
C PRO A 110 -13.59 23.57 0.98
N THR A 111 -14.25 23.61 2.14
CA THR A 111 -15.14 24.69 2.55
C THR A 111 -14.59 25.59 3.66
N ALA A 112 -13.35 25.36 4.13
CA ALA A 112 -12.72 26.28 5.08
C ALA A 112 -12.49 27.64 4.40
N PRO A 113 -13.05 28.75 4.93
CA PRO A 113 -12.79 30.08 4.40
C PRO A 113 -11.28 30.34 4.43
N GLN A 114 -10.69 30.63 3.28
CA GLN A 114 -9.36 31.20 3.23
C GLN A 114 -9.44 32.63 3.75
N THR A 115 -9.19 32.82 5.05
CA THR A 115 -8.89 34.16 5.57
C THR A 115 -7.51 34.54 5.05
N ILE A 116 -7.51 35.20 3.90
CA ILE A 116 -6.38 35.93 3.36
C ILE A 116 -6.18 37.13 4.27
N ALA A 117 -5.24 37.05 5.22
CA ALA A 117 -4.75 38.22 5.91
C ALA A 117 -3.67 38.85 5.04
N GLY A 118 -4.08 39.86 4.26
CA GLY A 118 -3.18 40.80 3.62
C GLY A 118 -3.08 42.07 4.48
N ASP A 119 -1.84 42.54 4.63
CA ASP A 119 -1.32 43.83 5.13
C ASP A 119 -1.91 44.47 6.41
#